data_AF-A0A7X5E5I5-F1
#
_entry.id   AF-A0A7X5E5I5-F1
#
_cell.length_a   1.000
_cell.length_b   1.000
_cell.length_c   1.000
_cell.angle_alpha   90.00
_cell.angle_beta   90.00
_cell.angle_gamma   90.00
#
_symmetry.space_group_name_H-M   'P 1'
#
loop_
_entity.id
_entity.type
_entity.pdbx_description
1 polymer ?
#
loop_
_entity_poly.entity_id
_entity_poly.type
_entity_poly.pdbx_seq_one_letter_code
_entity_poly.pdbx_strand_id
1 'polypeptide(L)' 'MTFESLCSSSKGNAYLVRGGGSALLLECGVPLKRLAALLGAAYPDLTACLVTHEHKDHCAAAGGLLRRGLPVYMT' A
#
# COMPACT_ATOMS: atom_id res chain seq x y z
N MET A 1 5.41 12.84 -11.85
CA MET A 1 5.16 11.48 -11.32
C MET A 1 6.26 11.18 -10.32
N THR A 2 5.92 10.61 -9.16
CA THR A 2 6.90 10.26 -8.11
C THR A 2 6.73 8.80 -7.71
N PHE A 3 7.83 8.19 -7.29
CA PHE A 3 7.90 6.84 -6.73
C PHE A 3 8.66 6.92 -5.42
N GLU A 4 8.08 6.42 -4.34
CA GLU A 4 8.65 6.44 -3.00
C GLU A 4 8.62 5.03 -2.40
N SER A 5 9.77 4.57 -1.92
CA SER A 5 9.87 3.32 -1.17
C SER A 5 9.60 3.59 0.31
N LEU A 6 8.45 3.12 0.81
CA LEU A 6 8.08 3.26 2.22
C LEU A 6 8.79 2.20 3.08
N CYS A 7 8.86 0.98 2.56
CA CYS A 7 9.69 -0.10 3.09
C CYS A 7 9.93 -1.17 2.03
N SER A 8 11.12 -1.75 2.02
CA SER A 8 11.51 -2.80 1.09
C SER A 8 12.42 -3.81 1.79
N SER A 9 11.85 -4.90 2.33
CA SER A 9 12.59 -5.94 3.06
C SER A 9 11.77 -7.21 3.19
N SER A 10 12.39 -8.30 3.66
CA SER A 10 11.68 -9.54 4.03
C SER A 10 10.62 -9.38 5.13
N LYS A 11 10.58 -8.23 5.82
CA LYS A 11 9.58 -7.90 6.85
C LYS A 11 8.35 -7.17 6.30
N GLY A 12 8.30 -6.95 4.99
CA GLY A 12 7.19 -6.28 4.32
C GLY A 12 7.64 -5.22 3.32
N ASN A 13 6.96 -5.19 2.19
CA ASN A 13 7.15 -4.25 1.10
C ASN A 13 5.94 -3.31 0.97
N ALA A 14 6.21 -2.03 0.71
CA ALA A 14 5.19 -1.03 0.41
C ALA A 14 5.84 0.15 -0.33
N TYR A 15 5.21 0.60 -1.40
CA TYR A 15 5.69 1.69 -2.25
C TYR A 15 4.53 2.63 -2.60
N LEU A 16 4.80 3.93 -2.62
CA LEU A 16 3.83 4.96 -2.98
C LEU A 16 4.15 5.52 -4.36
N VAL A 17 3.17 5.50 -5.26
CA VAL A 17 3.28 6.09 -6.59
C VAL A 17 2.28 7.22 -6.71
N ARG A 18 2.73 8.40 -7.14
CA ARG A 18 1.86 9.56 -7.36
C ARG A 18 2.02 10.11 -8.76
N GLY A 19 0.91 10.42 -9.43
CA GLY A 19 0.92 10.97 -10.78
C GLY A 19 -0.49 11.15 -11.32
N GLY A 20 -0.68 12.10 -12.25
CA GLY A 20 -1.98 12.30 -12.90
C GLY A 20 -3.14 12.59 -11.94
N GLY A 21 -2.88 13.19 -10.78
CA GLY A 21 -3.90 13.47 -9.75
C GLY A 21 -4.30 12.28 -8.89
N SER A 22 -3.63 11.13 -9.02
CA SER A 22 -3.91 9.91 -8.25
C SER A 22 -2.71 9.48 -7.41
N ALA A 23 -2.97 8.73 -6.33
CA ALA A 23 -1.95 8.08 -5.52
C ALA A 23 -2.26 6.58 -5.41
N LEU A 24 -1.31 5.73 -5.83
CA LEU A 24 -1.42 4.28 -5.75
C LEU A 24 -0.46 3.74 -4.72
N LEU A 25 -0.93 2.75 -3.96
CA LEU A 25 -0.09 1.95 -3.08
C LEU A 25 0.29 0.66 -3.82
N LEU A 26 1.58 0.43 -4.04
CA LEU A 26 2.09 -0.86 -4.52
C LEU A 26 2.55 -1.67 -3.31
N GLU A 27 1.98 -2.85 -3.14
CA GLU A 27 2.16 -3.71 -1.97
C GLU A 27 1.69 -3.09 -0.65
N CYS A 28 1.32 -3.95 0.28
CA CYS A 28 0.88 -3.57 1.61
C CYS A 28 1.38 -4.59 2.65
N GLY A 29 2.64 -4.97 2.51
CA GLY A 29 3.30 -6.07 3.20
C GLY A 29 3.58 -5.89 4.69
N VAL A 30 3.21 -4.74 5.26
CA VAL A 30 3.37 -4.45 6.69
C VAL A 30 1.99 -4.29 7.35
N PRO A 31 1.87 -4.51 8.67
CA PRO A 31 0.60 -4.33 9.37
C PRO A 31 0.00 -2.93 9.15
N LEU A 32 -1.33 -2.85 9.02
CA LEU A 32 -2.06 -1.62 8.67
C LEU A 32 -1.68 -0.40 9.52
N LYS A 33 -1.43 -0.59 10.83
CA LYS A 33 -0.99 0.49 11.73
C LYS A 33 0.35 1.09 11.30
N ARG A 34 1.31 0.24 10.91
CA ARG A 34 2.62 0.66 10.42
C ARG A 34 2.51 1.30 9.04
N LEU A 35 1.72 0.69 8.15
CA LEU A 35 1.45 1.23 6.82
C LEU A 35 0.87 2.65 6.88
N ALA A 36 -0.12 2.86 7.75
CA ALA A 36 -0.72 4.17 7.97
C ALA A 36 0.28 5.21 8.50
N ALA A 37 1.19 4.81 9.39
CA ALA A 37 2.25 5.68 9.90
C ALA A 37 3.27 6.06 8.80
N LEU A 38 3.62 5.12 7.91
CA LEU A 38 4.52 5.36 6.78
C LEU A 38 3.88 6.29 5.73
N LEU A 39 2.59 6.10 5.45
CA LEU A 39 1.85 6.93 4.51
C LEU A 39 1.59 8.34 5.06
N GLY A 40 1.34 8.49 6.36
CA GLY A 40 1.05 9.77 6.99
C GLY A 40 -0.10 10.50 6.27
N ALA A 41 0.17 11.74 5.86
CA ALA A 41 -0.81 12.57 5.13
C ALA A 41 -1.17 12.03 3.74
N ALA A 42 -0.39 11.08 3.19
CA ALA A 42 -0.71 10.42 1.93
C ALA A 42 -1.89 9.45 2.02
N TYR A 43 -2.18 8.93 3.21
CA TYR A 43 -3.13 7.85 3.38
C TYR A 43 -4.53 8.17 2.81
N PRO A 44 -5.12 9.35 3.07
CA PRO A 44 -6.44 9.70 2.55
C PRO A 44 -6.48 9.91 1.03
N ASP A 45 -5.33 10.17 0.40
CA ASP A 45 -5.24 10.41 -1.06
C ASP A 45 -5.17 9.11 -1.87
N LEU A 46 -5.02 7.96 -1.21
CA LEU A 46 -4.88 6.68 -1.89
C LEU A 46 -6.13 6.35 -2.70
N THR A 47 -5.93 6.10 -3.98
CA THR A 47 -6.96 5.70 -4.94
C THR A 47 -7.21 4.20 -4.90
N ALA A 48 -6.13 3.41 -4.83
CA ALA A 48 -6.18 1.95 -4.77
C ALA A 48 -4.85 1.37 -4.27
N CYS A 49 -4.87 0.08 -3.93
CA CYS A 49 -3.69 -0.73 -3.71
C CYS A 49 -3.56 -1.83 -4.76
N LEU A 50 -2.36 -2.04 -5.29
CA LEU A 50 -2.01 -3.15 -6.17
C LEU A 50 -1.11 -4.10 -5.40
N VAL A 51 -1.43 -5.39 -5.38
CA VAL A 51 -0.62 -6.42 -4.72
C VAL A 51 -0.19 -7.42 -5.77
N THR A 52 1.10 -7.73 -5.85
CA THR A 52 1.62 -8.60 -6.92
C THR A 52 1.31 -10.08 -6.68
N HIS A 53 1.31 -10.53 -5.42
CA HIS A 53 1.03 -11.90 -5.03
C HIS A 53 0.69 -12.01 -3.53
N GLU A 54 0.18 -13.17 -3.12
CA GLU A 54 -0.45 -13.39 -1.80
C GLU A 54 0.52 -13.64 -0.63
N HIS A 55 1.83 -13.51 -0.82
CA HIS A 55 2.77 -13.62 0.29
C HIS A 55 2.56 -12.50 1.33
N LYS A 56 2.70 -12.83 2.60
CA LYS A 56 2.33 -11.93 3.71
C LYS A 56 3.15 -10.64 3.73
N ASP A 57 4.41 -10.71 3.34
CA ASP A 57 5.29 -9.55 3.18
C ASP A 57 4.94 -8.66 1.97
N HIS A 58 3.85 -8.98 1.26
CA HIS A 58 3.24 -8.17 0.20
C HIS A 58 1.78 -7.80 0.50
N CYS A 59 1.05 -8.64 1.24
CA CYS A 59 -0.41 -8.50 1.42
C CYS A 59 -0.89 -8.32 2.87
N ALA A 60 0.01 -8.20 3.87
CA ALA A 60 -0.36 -8.19 5.30
C ALA A 60 -1.48 -7.21 5.68
N ALA A 61 -1.57 -6.04 5.04
CA ALA A 61 -2.61 -5.05 5.30
C ALA A 61 -3.79 -5.09 4.33
N ALA A 62 -3.81 -5.97 3.31
CA ALA A 62 -4.82 -5.99 2.26
C ALA A 62 -6.25 -6.02 2.80
N GLY A 63 -6.56 -6.97 3.69
CA GLY A 63 -7.87 -7.04 4.33
C GLY A 63 -8.22 -5.83 5.18
N GLY A 64 -7.21 -5.16 5.75
CA GLY A 64 -7.40 -3.92 6.51
C GLY A 64 -7.71 -2.71 5.63
N LEU A 65 -7.10 -2.65 4.44
CA LEU A 65 -7.38 -1.64 3.41
C LEU A 65 -8.80 -1.81 2.85
N LEU A 66 -9.19 -3.05 2.52
CA LEU A 66 -10.55 -3.38 2.06
C LEU A 66 -11.63 -2.97 3.08
N ARG A 67 -11.42 -3.27 4.37
CA ARG A 67 -12.34 -2.84 5.45
C ARG A 67 -12.45 -1.32 5.60
N ARG A 68 -11.48 -0.57 5.11
CA ARG A 68 -11.49 0.91 5.07
C ARG A 68 -12.03 1.47 3.76
N GLY A 69 -12.52 0.61 2.86
CA GLY A 69 -13.09 1.02 1.58
C GLY A 69 -12.07 1.31 0.49
N LEU A 70 -10.77 1.00 0.69
CA LEU A 70 -9.77 1.16 -0.35
C LEU A 70 -9.77 -0.07 -1.27
N PRO A 71 -9.99 0.08 -2.59
CA PRO A 71 -9.92 -1.02 -3.53
C PRO A 71 -8.52 -1.67 -3.52
N VAL A 72 -8.49 -3.00 -3.49
CA VAL A 72 -7.26 -3.79 -3.62
C VAL A 72 -7.39 -4.68 -4.85
N TYR A 73 -6.42 -4.58 -5.76
CA TYR A 73 -6.35 -5.40 -6.97
C TYR A 73 -5.21 -6.42 -6.84
N MET A 74 -5.54 -7.68 -7.11
CA MET A 74 -4.63 -8.83 -7.10
C MET A 74 -5.18 -9.90 -8.06
N THR A 75 -4.33 -10.83 -8.50
CA THR A 75 -4.75 -12.02 -9.29
C THR A 75 -5.20 -13.16 -8.40
#